data_AF-A0A7T5RH40-F1
#
_entry.id   AF-A0A7T5RH40-F1
#
_cell.length_a   1.000
_cell.length_b   1.000
_cell.length_c   1.000
_cell.angle_alpha   90.00
_cell.angle_beta   90.00
_cell.angle_gamma   90.00
#
_symmetry.space_group_name_H-M   'P 1'
#
loop_
_entity.id
_entity.type
_entity.pdbx_description
1 polymer ?
#
loop_
_entity_poly.entity_id
_entity_poly.type
_entity_poly.pdbx_seq_one_letter_code
_entity_poly.pdbx_strand_id
1 'polypeptide(L)'
;MNFYSDYFQHTPQDDFGYSPEWNQEINKWLEFVFYLNKDYYKKNKKRVLIDKQRNELLGELKTIYFFGKILRLNIEDLEPDGKDYTKLDLSIKDLKNNLWKVEVKAPSWKGQLWKDSNLSESQKRIRVSKPKYINGEAGSFSSEEEIKYTVEDSIKNALPKFTKGDNNLLVITPDMHHQIITMLAVSAMAGGSGAIQDEITTQDGTNIISTVLILEPILPALENEVRYSHKFIGVNNKPILPTIAEFI
;
A
#
# COMPACT_ATOMS: atom_id res chain seq x y z
N MET A 1 -19.98 15.03 9.19
CA MET A 1 -20.49 13.86 8.44
C MET A 1 -19.60 12.68 8.81
N ASN A 2 -20.15 11.50 9.12
CA ASN A 2 -19.34 10.31 9.38
C ASN A 2 -19.21 9.52 8.07
N PHE A 3 -18.10 9.73 7.36
CA PHE A 3 -17.82 9.10 6.06
C PHE A 3 -17.52 7.61 6.21
N TYR A 4 -16.95 7.19 7.33
CA TYR A 4 -16.77 5.77 7.63
C TYR A 4 -18.12 5.06 7.69
N SER A 5 -19.07 5.55 8.47
CA SER A 5 -20.41 4.96 8.53
C SER A 5 -21.08 4.97 7.17
N ASP A 6 -20.91 6.03 6.37
CA ASP A 6 -21.44 6.09 5.00
C ASP A 6 -20.91 4.94 4.12
N TYR A 7 -19.62 4.58 4.23
CA TYR A 7 -18.99 3.51 3.44
C TYR A 7 -19.27 2.10 3.98
N PHE A 8 -19.20 1.93 5.30
CA PHE A 8 -19.10 0.61 5.93
C PHE A 8 -20.41 0.14 6.59
N GLN A 9 -21.53 0.86 6.43
CA GLN A 9 -22.83 0.48 7.02
C GLN A 9 -23.29 -0.95 6.68
N HIS A 10 -22.87 -1.48 5.52
CA HIS A 10 -23.31 -2.77 5.00
C HIS A 10 -22.16 -3.75 4.77
N THR A 11 -20.97 -3.49 5.32
CA THR A 11 -19.87 -4.43 5.20
C THR A 11 -20.03 -5.60 6.17
N PRO A 12 -19.74 -6.85 5.76
CA PRO A 12 -19.69 -7.98 6.68
C PRO A 12 -18.78 -7.67 7.87
N GLN A 13 -19.14 -8.15 9.06
CA GLN A 13 -18.22 -8.11 10.20
C GLN A 13 -16.99 -8.96 9.86
N ASP A 14 -15.84 -8.32 9.76
CA ASP A 14 -14.55 -8.97 9.63
C ASP A 14 -13.51 -8.26 10.52
N ASP A 15 -12.26 -8.71 10.45
CA ASP A 15 -11.16 -8.16 11.25
C ASP A 15 -10.80 -6.69 10.86
N PHE A 16 -11.53 -6.08 9.92
CA PHE A 16 -11.24 -4.75 9.41
C PHE A 16 -11.92 -3.65 10.24
N GLY A 17 -11.15 -2.62 10.64
CA GLY A 17 -11.69 -1.59 11.55
C GLY A 17 -11.96 -2.12 12.96
N TYR A 18 -11.18 -3.13 13.39
CA TYR A 18 -11.32 -3.82 14.67
C TYR A 18 -11.26 -2.90 15.90
N SER A 19 -10.79 -1.66 15.72
CA SER A 19 -10.71 -0.66 16.78
C SER A 19 -11.34 0.68 16.37
N PRO A 20 -11.96 1.41 17.32
CA PRO A 20 -12.49 2.75 17.07
C PRO A 20 -11.49 3.72 16.45
N GLU A 21 -10.21 3.59 16.79
CA GLU A 21 -9.10 4.43 16.31
C GLU A 21 -8.89 4.24 14.80
N TRP A 22 -8.94 2.99 14.29
CA TRP A 22 -8.87 2.74 12.86
C TRP A 22 -10.08 3.30 12.10
N ASN A 23 -11.28 3.22 12.69
CA ASN A 23 -12.47 3.80 12.08
C ASN A 23 -12.37 5.33 11.98
N GLN A 24 -11.80 5.97 13.00
CA GLN A 24 -11.50 7.40 12.97
C GLN A 24 -10.46 7.73 11.90
N GLU A 25 -9.38 6.96 11.78
CA GLU A 25 -8.34 7.21 10.80
C GLU A 25 -8.85 7.02 9.37
N ILE A 26 -9.57 5.94 9.10
CA ILE A 26 -10.21 5.70 7.79
C ILE A 26 -11.21 6.82 7.48
N ASN A 27 -11.95 7.31 8.48
CA ASN A 27 -12.83 8.46 8.29
C ASN A 27 -12.07 9.71 7.83
N LYS A 28 -10.86 9.97 8.34
CA LYS A 28 -10.00 11.08 7.86
C LYS A 28 -9.61 10.89 6.39
N TRP A 29 -9.26 9.66 5.98
CA TRP A 29 -8.91 9.37 4.58
C TRP A 29 -10.10 9.61 3.66
N LEU A 30 -11.26 9.09 4.03
CA LEU A 30 -12.50 9.25 3.28
C LEU A 30 -12.95 10.70 3.20
N GLU A 31 -12.87 11.44 4.29
CA GLU A 31 -13.16 12.87 4.33
C GLU A 31 -12.25 13.64 3.38
N PHE A 32 -10.94 13.38 3.41
CA PHE A 32 -9.99 14.02 2.52
C PHE A 32 -10.32 13.75 1.05
N VAL A 33 -10.59 12.50 0.69
CA VAL A 33 -10.94 12.12 -0.69
C VAL A 33 -12.29 12.70 -1.11
N PHE A 34 -13.28 12.79 -0.22
CA PHE A 34 -14.56 13.43 -0.51
C PHE A 34 -14.40 14.90 -0.90
N TYR A 35 -13.55 15.64 -0.20
CA TYR A 35 -13.29 17.04 -0.52
C TYR A 35 -12.34 17.22 -1.71
N LEU A 36 -11.44 16.28 -1.95
CA LEU A 36 -10.55 16.27 -3.11
C LEU A 36 -11.33 15.97 -4.41
N ASN A 37 -12.12 14.89 -4.44
CA ASN A 37 -12.85 14.45 -5.63
C ASN A 37 -14.11 13.64 -5.23
N LYS A 38 -15.26 14.30 -5.26
CA LYS A 38 -16.56 13.69 -4.89
C LYS A 38 -16.98 12.55 -5.81
N ASP A 39 -16.58 12.57 -7.07
CA ASP A 39 -16.99 11.56 -8.04
C ASP A 39 -16.20 10.26 -7.85
N TYR A 40 -14.89 10.37 -7.63
CA TYR A 40 -14.05 9.23 -7.23
C TYR A 40 -14.55 8.61 -5.93
N TYR A 41 -14.90 9.43 -4.91
CA TYR A 41 -15.52 8.96 -3.67
C TYR A 41 -16.78 8.12 -3.97
N LYS A 42 -17.77 8.70 -4.65
CA LYS A 42 -19.04 8.02 -4.94
C LYS A 42 -18.86 6.75 -5.77
N LYS A 43 -18.02 6.80 -6.80
CA LYS A 43 -17.74 5.67 -7.71
C LYS A 43 -17.17 4.47 -6.97
N ASN A 44 -16.22 4.71 -6.06
CA ASN A 44 -15.48 3.63 -5.40
C ASN A 44 -16.19 3.04 -4.17
N LYS A 45 -17.30 3.64 -3.70
CA LYS A 45 -18.03 3.20 -2.51
C LYS A 45 -18.39 1.71 -2.51
N LYS A 46 -18.73 1.11 -3.67
CA LYS A 46 -19.13 -0.31 -3.75
C LYS A 46 -17.97 -1.29 -3.54
N ARG A 47 -16.72 -0.85 -3.69
CA ARG A 47 -15.53 -1.72 -3.55
C ARG A 47 -15.38 -2.29 -2.15
N VAL A 48 -15.92 -1.60 -1.13
CA VAL A 48 -15.88 -2.06 0.27
C VAL A 48 -16.66 -3.35 0.52
N LEU A 49 -17.57 -3.73 -0.39
CA LEU A 49 -18.39 -4.94 -0.27
C LEU A 49 -17.62 -6.23 -0.60
N ILE A 50 -16.47 -6.12 -1.27
CA ILE A 50 -15.64 -7.25 -1.69
C ILE A 50 -14.29 -7.13 -0.99
N ASP A 51 -13.94 -8.09 -0.13
CA ASP A 51 -12.71 -8.08 0.69
C ASP A 51 -11.45 -7.61 -0.06
N LYS A 52 -11.21 -8.17 -1.24
CA LYS A 52 -10.04 -7.82 -2.06
C LYS A 52 -10.07 -6.36 -2.49
N GLN A 53 -11.19 -5.92 -3.08
CA GLN A 53 -11.34 -4.56 -3.59
C GLN A 53 -11.37 -3.53 -2.46
N ARG A 54 -11.89 -3.91 -1.28
CA ARG A 54 -11.85 -3.10 -0.06
C ARG A 54 -10.41 -2.84 0.35
N ASN A 55 -9.58 -3.88 0.45
CA ASN A 55 -8.18 -3.74 0.83
C ASN A 55 -7.39 -2.90 -0.17
N GLU A 56 -7.62 -3.10 -1.48
CA GLU A 56 -7.05 -2.27 -2.54
C GLU A 56 -7.45 -0.80 -2.38
N LEU A 57 -8.76 -0.53 -2.22
CA LEU A 57 -9.27 0.82 -2.03
C LEU A 57 -8.66 1.50 -0.79
N LEU A 58 -8.54 0.78 0.32
CA LEU A 58 -7.94 1.33 1.53
C LEU A 58 -6.45 1.64 1.35
N GLY A 59 -5.75 0.80 0.57
CA GLY A 59 -4.41 1.07 0.06
C GLY A 59 -4.32 2.41 -0.67
N GLU A 60 -5.23 2.63 -1.61
CA GLU A 60 -5.33 3.87 -2.38
C GLU A 60 -5.68 5.06 -1.48
N LEU A 61 -6.71 4.95 -0.64
CA LEU A 61 -7.18 6.03 0.25
C LEU A 61 -6.08 6.50 1.21
N LYS A 62 -5.36 5.58 1.87
CA LYS A 62 -4.25 5.96 2.76
C LYS A 62 -3.09 6.59 1.99
N THR A 63 -2.84 6.14 0.76
CA THR A 63 -1.80 6.72 -0.11
C THR A 63 -2.16 8.14 -0.53
N ILE A 64 -3.40 8.37 -0.97
CA ILE A 64 -3.91 9.70 -1.35
C ILE A 64 -3.83 10.64 -0.15
N TYR A 65 -4.28 10.20 1.03
CA TYR A 65 -4.21 10.98 2.25
C TYR A 65 -2.76 11.29 2.64
N PHE A 66 -1.87 10.30 2.58
CA PHE A 66 -0.46 10.48 2.90
C PHE A 66 0.20 11.53 1.98
N PHE A 67 0.03 11.43 0.66
CA PHE A 67 0.61 12.41 -0.25
C PHE A 67 -0.02 13.80 -0.11
N GLY A 68 -1.35 13.89 -0.12
CA GLY A 68 -2.04 15.17 -0.16
C GLY A 68 -2.11 15.89 1.18
N LYS A 69 -2.27 15.16 2.29
CA LYS A 69 -2.43 15.75 3.63
C LYS A 69 -1.13 15.74 4.44
N ILE A 70 -0.41 14.62 4.47
CA ILE A 70 0.80 14.46 5.29
C ILE A 70 2.00 15.12 4.61
N LEU A 71 2.28 14.75 3.35
CA LEU A 71 3.39 15.31 2.57
C LEU A 71 3.04 16.62 1.84
N ARG A 72 1.78 17.04 1.86
CA ARG A 72 1.28 18.28 1.21
C ARG A 72 1.67 18.41 -0.26
N LEU A 73 1.74 17.29 -0.97
CA LEU A 73 1.96 17.25 -2.41
C LEU A 73 0.65 17.50 -3.16
N ASN A 74 0.75 18.01 -4.39
CA ASN A 74 -0.44 18.22 -5.21
C ASN A 74 -0.88 16.91 -5.85
N ILE A 75 -2.10 16.45 -5.57
CA ILE A 75 -2.71 15.33 -6.29
C ILE A 75 -3.26 15.88 -7.61
N GLU A 76 -2.62 15.52 -8.73
CA GLU A 76 -2.98 16.03 -10.05
C GLU A 76 -4.21 15.33 -10.61
N ASP A 77 -4.27 14.01 -10.49
CA ASP A 77 -5.35 13.20 -11.03
C ASP A 77 -5.54 11.91 -10.22
N LEU A 78 -6.78 11.43 -10.16
CA LEU A 78 -7.17 10.14 -9.61
C LEU A 78 -7.62 9.25 -10.77
N GLU A 79 -7.02 8.07 -10.89
CA GLU A 79 -7.17 7.21 -12.07
C GLU A 79 -6.64 7.79 -13.41
N PRO A 80 -5.40 8.33 -13.46
CA PRO A 80 -4.80 8.76 -14.71
C PRO A 80 -4.48 7.58 -15.63
N ASP A 81 -4.35 7.86 -16.92
CA ASP A 81 -3.87 6.86 -17.88
C ASP A 81 -2.39 6.54 -17.65
N GLY A 82 -2.10 5.24 -17.63
CA GLY A 82 -0.78 4.64 -17.74
C GLY A 82 -0.55 4.07 -19.13
N LYS A 83 0.25 3.01 -19.21
CA LYS A 83 0.56 2.32 -20.46
C LYS A 83 -0.70 1.72 -21.06
N ASP A 84 -0.87 1.85 -22.38
CA ASP A 84 -1.99 1.30 -23.15
C ASP A 84 -3.37 1.68 -22.58
N TYR A 85 -3.51 2.89 -22.02
CA TYR A 85 -4.72 3.41 -21.36
C TYR A 85 -5.19 2.59 -20.14
N THR A 86 -4.31 1.77 -19.57
CA THR A 86 -4.57 1.15 -18.27
C THR A 86 -4.66 2.24 -17.19
N LYS A 87 -5.57 2.06 -16.22
CA LYS A 87 -5.72 3.02 -15.13
C LYS A 87 -4.70 2.74 -14.03
N LEU A 88 -3.90 3.76 -13.73
CA LEU A 88 -3.11 3.86 -12.51
C LEU A 88 -4.00 4.34 -11.37
N ASP A 89 -3.50 4.40 -10.15
CA ASP A 89 -4.33 4.79 -9.00
C ASP A 89 -4.37 6.31 -8.82
N LEU A 90 -3.23 6.98 -8.99
CA LEU A 90 -3.14 8.44 -8.91
C LEU A 90 -1.91 9.00 -9.63
N SER A 91 -1.89 10.31 -9.79
CA SER A 91 -0.66 11.05 -10.11
C SER A 91 -0.49 12.25 -9.21
N ILE A 92 0.75 12.57 -8.87
CA ILE A 92 1.11 13.63 -7.93
C ILE A 92 2.21 14.51 -8.51
N LYS A 93 2.23 15.79 -8.15
CA LYS A 93 3.38 16.66 -8.40
C LYS A 93 4.21 16.79 -7.13
N ASP A 94 5.51 16.58 -7.28
CA ASP A 94 6.46 16.81 -6.20
C ASP A 94 6.73 18.31 -5.98
N LEU A 95 7.56 18.63 -4.99
CA LEU A 95 7.91 20.02 -4.63
C LEU A 95 8.70 20.74 -5.75
N LYS A 96 9.25 20.00 -6.71
CA LYS A 96 9.95 20.52 -7.89
C LYS A 96 9.04 20.52 -9.13
N ASN A 97 7.74 20.27 -8.95
CA ASN A 97 6.72 20.23 -9.99
C ASN A 97 6.91 19.09 -11.01
N ASN A 98 7.69 18.06 -10.69
CA ASN A 98 7.75 16.86 -11.53
C ASN A 98 6.50 16.04 -11.31
N LEU A 99 5.90 15.56 -12.41
CA LEU A 99 4.76 14.66 -12.35
C LEU A 99 5.22 13.23 -12.08
N TRP A 100 4.62 12.60 -11.07
CA TRP A 100 4.81 11.21 -10.69
C TRP A 100 3.55 10.40 -10.99
N LYS A 101 3.74 9.26 -11.65
CA LYS A 101 2.69 8.30 -11.99
C LYS A 101 2.70 7.19 -10.95
N VAL A 102 1.60 7.01 -10.23
CA VAL A 102 1.58 6.21 -9.01
C VAL A 102 0.66 5.01 -9.15
N GLU A 103 1.20 3.83 -8.87
CA GLU A 103 0.44 2.60 -8.70
C GLU A 103 0.60 2.11 -7.27
N VAL A 104 -0.50 1.71 -6.65
CA VAL A 104 -0.61 1.26 -5.27
C VAL A 104 -0.90 -0.23 -5.25
N LYS A 105 -0.12 -0.97 -4.48
CA LYS A 105 -0.33 -2.39 -4.21
C LYS A 105 -0.65 -2.60 -2.75
N ALA A 106 -1.75 -3.27 -2.48
CA ALA A 106 -2.19 -3.67 -1.15
C ALA A 106 -2.12 -5.20 -1.03
N PRO A 107 -0.92 -5.78 -0.85
CA PRO A 107 -0.76 -7.22 -0.73
C PRO A 107 -1.58 -7.75 0.46
N SER A 108 -2.27 -8.88 0.25
CA SER A 108 -3.10 -9.51 1.28
C SER A 108 -2.57 -10.90 1.63
N TRP A 109 -2.67 -11.26 2.92
CA TRP A 109 -2.28 -12.59 3.40
C TRP A 109 -3.04 -13.71 2.69
N LYS A 110 -4.33 -13.50 2.39
CA LYS A 110 -5.14 -14.45 1.60
C LYS A 110 -4.53 -14.66 0.21
N GLY A 111 -4.05 -13.59 -0.43
CA GLY A 111 -3.40 -13.65 -1.73
C GLY A 111 -2.07 -14.41 -1.71
N GLN A 112 -1.25 -14.20 -0.68
CA GLN A 112 0.00 -14.94 -0.47
C GLN A 112 -0.28 -16.45 -0.29
N LEU A 113 -1.28 -16.78 0.54
CA LEU A 113 -1.64 -18.16 0.82
C LEU A 113 -2.07 -18.95 -0.42
N TRP A 114 -2.77 -18.32 -1.37
CA TRP A 114 -3.14 -18.99 -2.62
C TRP A 114 -1.92 -19.40 -3.47
N LYS A 115 -0.79 -18.74 -3.24
CA LYS A 115 0.44 -18.92 -4.00
C LYS A 115 1.48 -19.76 -3.25
N ASP A 116 1.22 -20.10 -1.99
CA ASP A 116 2.03 -21.04 -1.22
C ASP A 116 2.01 -22.43 -1.88
N SER A 117 3.16 -22.89 -2.37
CA SER A 117 3.31 -24.19 -3.02
C SER A 117 3.31 -25.36 -2.03
N ASN A 118 3.48 -25.10 -0.73
CA ASN A 118 3.49 -26.13 0.31
C ASN A 118 2.08 -26.55 0.76
N LEU A 119 1.06 -25.78 0.36
CA LEU A 119 -0.34 -26.05 0.68
C LEU A 119 -1.08 -26.59 -0.55
N SER A 120 -1.79 -27.70 -0.38
CA SER A 120 -2.77 -28.19 -1.35
C SER A 120 -3.99 -27.24 -1.46
N GLU A 121 -4.75 -27.31 -2.56
CA GLU A 121 -5.93 -26.46 -2.74
C GLU A 121 -6.97 -26.60 -1.62
N SER A 122 -7.17 -27.82 -1.11
CA SER A 122 -8.10 -28.07 0.00
C SER A 122 -7.63 -27.41 1.30
N GLN A 123 -6.33 -27.48 1.60
CA GLN A 123 -5.73 -26.79 2.74
C GLN A 123 -5.84 -25.27 2.60
N LYS A 124 -5.63 -24.74 1.39
CA LYS A 124 -5.79 -23.30 1.10
C LYS A 124 -7.22 -22.85 1.38
N ARG A 125 -8.23 -23.58 0.89
CA ARG A 125 -9.66 -23.28 1.14
C ARG A 125 -10.01 -23.27 2.62
N ILE A 126 -9.52 -24.26 3.38
CA ILE A 126 -9.73 -24.36 4.84
C ILE A 126 -9.06 -23.20 5.57
N ARG A 127 -7.90 -22.73 5.10
CA ARG A 127 -7.16 -21.69 5.80
C ARG A 127 -7.69 -20.27 5.52
N VAL A 128 -8.17 -20.01 4.31
CA VAL A 128 -8.80 -18.73 3.92
C VAL A 128 -10.11 -18.48 4.68
N SER A 129 -10.80 -19.55 5.12
CA SER A 129 -12.02 -19.42 5.93
C SER A 129 -11.76 -19.14 7.41
N LYS A 130 -10.49 -19.14 7.85
CA LYS A 130 -10.10 -18.81 9.22
C LYS A 130 -9.55 -17.38 9.30
N PRO A 131 -9.60 -16.71 10.47
CA PRO A 131 -8.92 -15.44 10.69
C PRO A 131 -7.44 -15.50 10.33
N LYS A 132 -6.83 -14.34 10.07
CA LYS A 132 -5.40 -14.28 9.71
C LYS A 132 -4.51 -14.91 10.78
N TYR A 133 -4.85 -14.80 12.05
CA TYR A 133 -4.08 -15.38 13.16
C TYR A 133 -4.94 -16.41 13.90
N ILE A 134 -4.36 -17.57 14.23
CA ILE A 134 -5.05 -18.65 14.95
C ILE A 134 -4.31 -18.91 16.27
N ASN A 135 -5.02 -19.15 17.37
CA ASN A 135 -4.45 -19.59 18.66
C ASN A 135 -3.36 -18.69 19.28
N GLY A 136 -3.54 -17.37 19.28
CA GLY A 136 -2.60 -16.48 19.97
C GLY A 136 -1.23 -16.37 19.30
N GLU A 137 -1.15 -16.73 18.02
CA GLU A 137 -0.07 -16.27 17.13
C GLU A 137 0.03 -14.74 17.26
N ALA A 138 0.96 -14.26 18.09
CA ALA A 138 1.39 -12.88 18.08
C ALA A 138 1.82 -12.61 16.64
N GLY A 139 1.23 -11.58 16.01
CA GLY A 139 1.37 -11.29 14.58
C GLY A 139 2.78 -11.61 14.10
N SER A 140 2.94 -12.81 13.53
CA SER A 140 4.26 -13.36 13.30
C SER A 140 4.96 -12.40 12.37
N PHE A 141 6.15 -11.93 12.76
CA PHE A 141 7.03 -11.21 11.87
C PHE A 141 7.08 -11.99 10.55
N SER A 142 6.62 -11.36 9.47
CA SER A 142 6.62 -12.00 8.16
C SER A 142 8.00 -12.57 7.86
N SER A 143 8.15 -13.77 7.34
CA SER A 143 9.51 -14.22 7.02
C SER A 143 10.16 -13.28 5.99
N GLU A 144 11.50 -13.25 5.93
CA GLU A 144 12.20 -12.50 4.88
C GLU A 144 11.73 -12.93 3.48
N GLU A 145 11.41 -14.22 3.31
CA GLU A 145 10.79 -14.78 2.10
C GLU A 145 9.41 -14.19 1.82
N GLU A 146 8.55 -14.01 2.83
CA GLU A 146 7.24 -13.37 2.67
C GLU A 146 7.36 -11.90 2.24
N ILE A 147 8.34 -11.17 2.79
CA ILE A 147 8.62 -9.79 2.38
C ILE A 147 9.08 -9.75 0.93
N LYS A 148 10.06 -10.60 0.58
CA LYS A 148 10.58 -10.70 -0.78
C LYS A 148 9.46 -11.02 -1.77
N TYR A 149 8.65 -12.01 -1.44
CA TYR A 149 7.48 -12.41 -2.22
C TYR A 149 6.50 -11.26 -2.42
N THR A 150 6.21 -10.52 -1.35
CA THR A 150 5.30 -9.38 -1.35
C THR A 150 5.79 -8.25 -2.27
N VAL A 151 7.09 -7.96 -2.21
CA VAL A 151 7.74 -6.96 -3.06
C VAL A 151 7.74 -7.41 -4.52
N GLU A 152 8.17 -8.65 -4.78
CA GLU A 152 8.21 -9.25 -6.12
C GLU A 152 6.84 -9.20 -6.80
N ASP A 153 5.79 -9.67 -6.11
CA ASP A 153 4.43 -9.67 -6.65
C ASP A 153 3.91 -8.26 -6.91
N SER A 154 4.23 -7.31 -6.01
CA SER A 154 3.84 -5.91 -6.18
C SER A 154 4.48 -5.30 -7.43
N ILE A 155 5.77 -5.57 -7.68
CA ILE A 155 6.50 -5.12 -8.86
C ILE A 155 5.89 -5.73 -10.12
N LYS A 156 5.76 -7.07 -10.17
CA LYS A 156 5.22 -7.78 -11.33
C LYS A 156 3.82 -7.30 -11.74
N ASN A 157 2.98 -6.98 -10.76
CA ASN A 157 1.62 -6.50 -11.02
C ASN A 157 1.55 -4.99 -11.35
N ALA A 158 2.60 -4.21 -11.08
CA ALA A 158 2.65 -2.79 -11.38
C ALA A 158 3.31 -2.50 -12.74
N LEU A 159 4.38 -3.23 -13.08
CA LEU A 159 5.16 -3.02 -14.30
C LEU A 159 4.33 -2.91 -15.60
N PRO A 160 3.29 -3.74 -15.83
CA PRO A 160 2.52 -3.66 -17.07
C PRO A 160 1.74 -2.35 -17.24
N LYS A 161 1.45 -1.64 -16.15
CA LYS A 161 0.69 -0.38 -16.17
C LYS A 161 1.55 0.86 -16.37
N PHE A 162 2.85 0.77 -16.10
CA PHE A 162 3.74 1.91 -16.18
C PHE A 162 4.28 2.14 -17.59
N THR A 163 4.42 3.41 -17.97
CA THR A 163 5.06 3.81 -19.20
C THR A 163 6.55 4.05 -18.94
N LYS A 164 7.42 3.45 -19.76
CA LYS A 164 8.87 3.66 -19.64
C LYS A 164 9.23 5.12 -19.92
N GLY A 165 10.05 5.72 -19.06
CA GLY A 165 10.51 7.10 -19.18
C GLY A 165 9.80 8.08 -18.24
N ASP A 166 8.63 7.72 -17.73
CA ASP A 166 7.93 8.51 -16.71
C ASP A 166 8.57 8.37 -15.32
N ASN A 167 8.26 9.31 -14.42
CA ASN A 167 8.57 9.16 -13.00
C ASN A 167 7.56 8.20 -12.36
N ASN A 168 7.80 6.90 -12.51
CA ASN A 168 6.91 5.86 -11.98
C ASN A 168 7.21 5.59 -10.50
N LEU A 169 6.19 5.69 -9.66
CA LEU A 169 6.25 5.40 -8.23
C LEU A 169 5.35 4.22 -7.91
N LEU A 170 5.95 3.13 -7.45
CA LEU A 170 5.21 2.00 -6.88
C LEU A 170 5.05 2.23 -5.38
N VAL A 171 3.83 2.25 -4.88
CA VAL A 171 3.54 2.28 -3.44
C VAL A 171 3.10 0.89 -3.00
N ILE A 172 3.83 0.29 -2.06
CA ILE A 172 3.47 -0.96 -1.42
C ILE A 172 2.91 -0.62 -0.05
N THR A 173 1.64 -0.96 0.15
CA THR A 173 0.91 -0.67 1.37
C THR A 173 0.44 -1.99 1.99
N PRO A 174 1.27 -2.62 2.83
CA PRO A 174 0.90 -3.90 3.39
C PRO A 174 -0.32 -3.77 4.31
N ASP A 175 -0.95 -4.90 4.65
CA ASP A 175 -2.07 -4.88 5.58
C ASP A 175 -1.66 -4.28 6.94
N MET A 176 -2.63 -3.81 7.73
CA MET A 176 -2.39 -3.11 9.00
C MET A 176 -1.65 -3.94 10.06
N HIS A 177 -1.42 -5.22 9.81
CA HIS A 177 -0.74 -6.16 10.69
C HIS A 177 0.60 -6.66 10.13
N HIS A 178 1.03 -6.16 8.97
CA HIS A 178 2.34 -6.45 8.38
C HIS A 178 3.26 -5.24 8.56
N GLN A 179 4.38 -5.44 9.24
CA GLN A 179 5.39 -4.40 9.51
C GLN A 179 6.67 -4.68 8.69
N ILE A 180 6.59 -4.53 7.37
CA ILE A 180 7.72 -4.69 6.45
C ILE A 180 8.87 -3.75 6.83
N ILE A 181 8.59 -2.49 7.21
CA ILE A 181 9.64 -1.51 7.55
C ILE A 181 10.41 -1.94 8.80
N THR A 182 9.70 -2.32 9.87
CA THR A 182 10.33 -2.83 11.10
C THR A 182 11.24 -4.00 10.80
N MET A 183 10.78 -4.91 9.93
CA MET A 183 11.55 -6.09 9.55
C MET A 183 12.76 -5.78 8.69
N LEU A 184 12.65 -4.85 7.75
CA LEU A 184 13.82 -4.40 6.99
C LEU A 184 14.89 -3.80 7.88
N ALA A 185 14.50 -3.07 8.92
CA ALA A 185 15.44 -2.56 9.90
C ALA A 185 16.14 -3.71 10.66
N VAL A 186 15.39 -4.75 11.06
CA VAL A 186 15.94 -5.94 11.72
C VAL A 186 16.90 -6.72 10.80
N SER A 187 16.51 -7.01 9.57
CA SER A 187 17.37 -7.71 8.59
C SER A 187 18.65 -6.93 8.30
N ALA A 188 18.57 -5.60 8.17
CA ALA A 188 19.74 -4.75 7.98
C ALA A 188 20.69 -4.79 9.18
N MET A 189 20.15 -4.79 10.41
CA MET A 189 20.96 -4.94 11.64
C MET A 189 21.62 -6.32 11.76
N ALA A 190 21.01 -7.36 11.18
CA ALA A 190 21.57 -8.71 11.12
C ALA A 190 22.63 -8.89 10.02
N GLY A 191 23.02 -7.82 9.31
CA GLY A 191 23.99 -7.87 8.22
C GLY A 191 23.38 -8.25 6.86
N GLY A 192 22.05 -8.37 6.76
CA GLY A 192 21.35 -8.52 5.49
C GLY A 192 21.44 -7.24 4.66
N SER A 193 22.18 -7.29 3.56
CA SER A 193 22.23 -6.17 2.62
C SER A 193 20.93 -6.11 1.82
N GLY A 194 20.37 -4.90 1.66
CA GLY A 194 19.72 -4.46 0.42
C GLY A 194 18.64 -5.32 -0.27
N ALA A 195 18.13 -6.40 0.34
CA ALA A 195 17.41 -7.46 -0.37
C ALA A 195 16.21 -6.95 -1.19
N ILE A 196 15.52 -5.92 -0.72
CA ILE A 196 14.44 -5.27 -1.48
C ILE A 196 14.98 -4.49 -2.69
N GLN A 197 16.08 -3.76 -2.54
CA GLN A 197 16.67 -3.03 -3.66
C GLN A 197 17.20 -3.99 -4.73
N ASP A 198 17.79 -5.10 -4.31
CA ASP A 198 18.22 -6.18 -5.19
C ASP A 198 17.04 -6.86 -5.87
N GLU A 199 15.94 -7.11 -5.14
CA GLU A 199 14.71 -7.66 -5.70
C GLU A 199 14.07 -6.70 -6.71
N ILE A 200 13.99 -5.41 -6.39
CA ILE A 200 13.48 -4.39 -7.31
C ILE A 200 14.32 -4.37 -8.58
N THR A 201 15.65 -4.38 -8.44
CA THR A 201 16.57 -4.35 -9.59
C THR A 201 16.46 -5.63 -10.43
N THR A 202 16.26 -6.77 -9.78
CA THR A 202 16.12 -8.08 -10.45
C THR A 202 14.80 -8.16 -11.23
N GLN A 203 13.70 -7.70 -10.65
CA GLN A 203 12.38 -7.78 -11.27
C GLN A 203 12.10 -6.66 -12.27
N ASP A 204 12.65 -5.46 -12.06
CA ASP A 204 12.59 -4.34 -13.00
C ASP A 204 13.87 -4.23 -13.86
N GLY A 205 14.21 -5.31 -14.57
CA GLY A 205 15.38 -5.34 -15.45
C GLY A 205 15.35 -4.32 -16.60
N THR A 206 14.22 -3.61 -16.78
CA THR A 206 14.05 -2.57 -17.82
C THR A 206 14.12 -1.15 -17.29
N ASN A 207 14.30 -0.97 -15.98
CA ASN A 207 14.31 0.32 -15.30
C ASN A 207 13.06 1.16 -15.63
N ILE A 208 11.87 0.58 -15.45
CA ILE A 208 10.59 1.30 -15.61
C ILE A 208 10.22 2.04 -14.32
N ILE A 209 10.35 1.40 -13.17
CA ILE A 209 10.07 1.98 -11.85
C ILE A 209 11.20 2.95 -11.50
N SER A 210 10.84 4.11 -10.97
CA SER A 210 11.82 5.12 -10.52
C SER A 210 12.02 5.08 -9.02
N THR A 211 10.95 4.85 -8.28
CA THR A 211 11.00 4.76 -6.83
C THR A 211 9.96 3.75 -6.34
N VAL A 212 10.29 3.07 -5.25
CA VAL A 212 9.33 2.29 -4.46
C VAL A 212 9.13 2.98 -3.12
N LEU A 213 7.88 3.17 -2.72
CA LEU A 213 7.49 3.63 -1.39
C LEU A 213 6.86 2.45 -0.65
N ILE A 214 7.41 2.10 0.51
CA ILE A 214 6.72 1.24 1.48
C ILE A 214 6.01 2.17 2.46
N LEU A 215 4.69 2.03 2.61
CA LEU A 215 3.86 2.91 3.46
C LEU A 215 3.04 2.09 4.46
N GLU A 216 3.32 2.29 5.74
CA GLU A 216 2.74 1.57 6.87
C GLU A 216 2.11 2.53 7.87
N PRO A 217 0.77 2.57 7.95
CA PRO A 217 0.11 3.22 9.07
C PRO A 217 0.27 2.34 10.32
N ILE A 218 0.74 2.92 11.41
CA ILE A 218 0.98 2.28 12.69
C ILE A 218 0.08 2.95 13.73
N LEU A 219 -0.70 2.16 14.45
CA LEU A 219 -1.43 2.61 15.64
C LEU A 219 -0.60 2.19 16.87
N PRO A 220 0.15 3.10 17.52
CA PRO A 220 0.97 2.74 18.68
C PRO A 220 0.09 2.33 19.86
N ALA A 221 0.51 1.32 20.62
CA ALA A 221 -0.29 0.78 21.73
C ALA A 221 -0.63 1.80 22.84
N LEU A 222 0.15 2.88 22.94
CA LEU A 222 -0.01 3.92 23.96
C LEU A 222 -0.55 5.24 23.40
N GLU A 223 -0.90 5.28 22.11
CA GLU A 223 -1.34 6.50 21.44
C GLU A 223 -2.66 6.28 20.70
N ASN A 224 -3.58 7.25 20.80
CA ASN A 224 -4.86 7.23 20.09
C ASN A 224 -4.75 7.87 18.70
N GLU A 225 -3.55 7.89 18.11
CA GLU A 225 -3.29 8.50 16.81
C GLU A 225 -2.44 7.58 15.94
N VAL A 226 -2.83 7.47 14.67
CA VAL A 226 -2.10 6.70 13.66
C VAL A 226 -0.90 7.50 13.16
N ARG A 227 0.28 6.88 13.19
CA ARG A 227 1.51 7.39 12.59
C ARG A 227 1.78 6.72 11.26
N TYR A 228 2.47 7.41 10.36
CA TYR A 228 2.81 6.88 9.03
C TYR A 228 4.31 6.58 8.95
N SER A 229 4.66 5.31 9.17
CA SER A 229 6.00 4.82 8.86
C SER A 229 6.13 4.67 7.35
N HIS A 230 7.22 5.18 6.79
CA HIS A 230 7.41 5.13 5.35
C HIS A 230 8.89 5.06 4.97
N LYS A 231 9.18 4.43 3.84
CA LYS A 231 10.53 4.35 3.28
C LYS A 231 10.49 4.48 1.76
N PHE A 232 11.17 5.49 1.24
CA PHE A 232 11.43 5.62 -0.18
C PHE A 232 12.70 4.86 -0.55
N ILE A 233 12.65 4.10 -1.63
CA ILE A 233 13.74 3.30 -2.16
C ILE A 233 13.92 3.70 -3.62
N GLY A 234 15.00 4.44 -3.89
CA GLY A 234 15.39 4.80 -5.26
C GLY A 234 15.87 3.58 -6.03
N VAL A 235 15.53 3.52 -7.32
CA VAL A 235 15.88 2.39 -8.20
C VAL A 235 16.89 2.87 -9.24
N ASN A 236 18.04 2.21 -9.34
CA ASN A 236 19.04 2.44 -10.40
C ASN A 236 19.46 3.91 -10.59
N ASN A 237 19.76 4.60 -9.48
CA ASN A 237 20.18 6.01 -9.43
C ASN A 237 19.15 7.01 -9.99
N LYS A 238 17.89 6.61 -10.13
CA LYS A 238 16.80 7.50 -10.53
C LYS A 238 16.42 8.46 -9.40
N PRO A 239 15.76 9.59 -9.73
CA PRO A 239 15.26 10.51 -8.72
C PRO A 239 14.41 9.76 -7.69
N ILE A 240 14.64 10.09 -6.42
CA ILE A 240 13.75 9.75 -5.32
C ILE A 240 12.74 10.89 -5.22
N LEU A 241 11.48 10.57 -4.92
CA LEU A 241 10.45 11.58 -4.68
C LEU A 241 10.95 12.57 -3.61
N PRO A 242 11.18 13.85 -3.96
CA PRO A 242 11.61 14.82 -2.97
C PRO A 242 10.50 15.01 -1.94
N THR A 243 10.82 14.76 -0.67
CA THR A 243 9.88 14.95 0.45
C THR A 243 10.23 16.22 1.22
N ILE A 244 9.28 16.70 2.03
CA ILE A 244 9.48 17.90 2.89
C ILE A 244 10.73 17.77 3.78
N ALA A 245 11.12 16.56 4.17
CA ALA A 245 12.34 16.34 4.97
C ALA A 245 13.64 16.73 4.25
N GLU A 246 13.63 16.91 2.93
CA GLU A 246 14.78 17.41 2.14
C GLU A 246 14.79 18.94 2.00
N PHE A 247 13.75 19.63 2.49
CA PHE A 247 13.56 21.08 2.36
C PHE A 247 13.48 21.81 3.72
N ILE A 248 13.74 21.11 4.83
CA ILE A 248 13.94 21.68 6.19
C ILE A 248 15.39 21.47 6.57
#